data_AF-A0A7G9R0I8-F1
#
_entry.id   AF-A0A7G9R0I8-F1
#
_cell.length_a   1.000
_cell.length_b   1.000
_cell.length_c   1.000
_cell.angle_alpha   90.00
_cell.angle_beta   90.00
_cell.angle_gamma   90.00
#
_symmetry.space_group_name_H-M   'P 1'
#
loop_
_entity.id
_entity.type
_entity.pdbx_description
1 polymer ?
#
loop_
_entity_poly.entity_id
_entity_poly.type
_entity_poly.pdbx_seq_one_letter_code
_entity_poly.pdbx_strand_id
1 'polypeptide(L)'
;MPLDPTTAAPSAPTLWQARHEWRAAIELASSAVRTRDLAGWPRGDGHPVIVLPGFLAGPESTLFLRQHLRRLGYRVHDWRQGRNLGASPELAERLDAVLGEIHERYGRRVSLLGWSAGGVYAREMARSQPQYTRSVVTLGSPFRHHPAATRAWAMYRVMNRHNLDLMFTDEALALRARPLEVPTTSIYSRTDGIVAWECCVADPAPRTENVEVSSTHLGYGHQLETLRIVADRLAQPEDAWQPWSAPAEEPERSAAEEPDAPSARGRAG
;
A
#
# COMPACT_ATOMS: atom_id res chain seq x y z
N MET A 1 -13.06 -1.76 15.53
CA MET A 1 -13.82 -2.85 16.18
C MET A 1 -12.81 -3.95 16.51
N PRO A 2 -12.69 -4.42 17.76
CA PRO A 2 -11.83 -5.57 18.05
C PRO A 2 -12.38 -6.79 17.31
N LEU A 3 -11.49 -7.57 16.67
CA LEU A 3 -11.86 -8.78 15.94
C LEU A 3 -12.43 -9.82 16.92
N ASP A 4 -13.63 -10.33 16.61
CA ASP A 4 -14.33 -11.35 17.38
C ASP A 4 -13.50 -12.65 17.41
N PRO A 5 -13.19 -13.22 18.60
CA PRO A 5 -12.40 -14.45 18.72
C PRO A 5 -13.06 -15.69 18.10
N THR A 6 -14.32 -15.59 17.66
CA THR A 6 -15.07 -16.65 17.00
C THR A 6 -14.85 -16.69 15.47
N THR A 7 -14.14 -15.72 14.91
CA THR A 7 -13.91 -15.66 13.45
C THR A 7 -12.89 -16.73 13.04
N ALA A 8 -13.32 -17.70 12.24
CA ALA A 8 -12.42 -18.69 11.65
C ALA A 8 -11.21 -18.00 10.99
N ALA A 9 -10.01 -18.59 11.13
CA ALA A 9 -8.80 -18.02 10.55
C ALA A 9 -9.00 -17.75 9.05
N PRO A 10 -8.58 -16.58 8.54
CA PRO A 10 -8.83 -16.22 7.15
C PRO A 10 -8.19 -17.23 6.20
N SER A 11 -8.93 -17.62 5.17
CA SER A 11 -8.48 -18.53 4.12
C SER A 11 -8.01 -17.76 2.89
N ALA A 12 -7.05 -18.32 2.15
CA ALA A 12 -6.60 -17.72 0.89
C ALA A 12 -7.79 -17.50 -0.08
N PRO A 13 -7.80 -16.40 -0.87
CA PRO A 13 -8.84 -16.17 -1.85
C PRO A 13 -9.03 -17.34 -2.83
N THR A 14 -10.29 -17.58 -3.17
CA THR A 14 -10.70 -18.62 -4.12
C THR A 14 -10.09 -18.38 -5.50
N LEU A 15 -10.03 -19.43 -6.34
CA LEU A 15 -9.64 -19.30 -7.75
C LEU A 15 -10.53 -18.31 -8.51
N TRP A 16 -11.81 -18.25 -8.15
CA TRP A 16 -12.77 -17.32 -8.72
C TRP A 16 -12.43 -15.87 -8.37
N GLN A 17 -12.03 -15.58 -7.12
CA GLN A 17 -11.56 -14.25 -6.73
C GLN A 17 -10.23 -13.91 -7.43
N ALA A 18 -9.28 -14.84 -7.45
CA ALA A 18 -7.98 -14.67 -8.08
C ALA A 18 -8.07 -14.33 -9.58
N ARG A 19 -9.06 -14.88 -10.29
CA ARG A 19 -9.23 -14.56 -11.72
C ARG A 19 -9.45 -13.07 -11.94
N HIS A 20 -10.08 -12.35 -11.01
CA HIS A 20 -10.36 -10.92 -11.13
C HIS A 20 -9.12 -10.02 -11.11
N GLU A 21 -7.93 -10.58 -10.86
CA GLU A 21 -6.64 -9.88 -11.02
C GLU A 21 -6.38 -9.43 -12.46
N TRP A 22 -7.09 -9.97 -13.47
CA TRP A 22 -7.04 -9.46 -14.83
C TRP A 22 -7.41 -7.95 -14.91
N ARG A 23 -8.25 -7.46 -13.98
CA ARG A 23 -8.64 -6.05 -13.88
C ARG A 23 -7.46 -5.12 -13.59
N ALA A 24 -6.34 -5.62 -13.05
CA ALA A 24 -5.13 -4.84 -12.84
C ALA A 24 -4.67 -4.12 -14.11
N ALA A 25 -4.84 -4.71 -15.29
CA ALA A 25 -4.49 -4.08 -16.56
C ALA A 25 -5.41 -2.88 -16.89
N ILE A 26 -6.71 -2.99 -16.58
CA ILE A 26 -7.67 -1.88 -16.72
C ILE A 26 -7.35 -0.78 -15.72
N GLU A 27 -7.05 -1.14 -14.46
CA GLU A 27 -6.66 -0.20 -13.42
C GLU A 27 -5.41 0.59 -13.83
N LEU A 28 -4.40 -0.10 -14.41
CA LEU A 28 -3.19 0.55 -14.93
C LEU A 28 -3.51 1.52 -16.06
N ALA A 29 -4.31 1.09 -17.05
CA ALA A 29 -4.68 1.94 -18.18
C ALA A 29 -5.47 3.18 -17.72
N SER A 30 -6.43 3.00 -16.82
CA SER A 30 -7.23 4.08 -16.22
C SER A 30 -6.36 5.07 -15.49
N SER A 31 -5.48 4.59 -14.60
CA SER A 31 -4.55 5.45 -13.87
C SER A 31 -3.59 6.16 -14.80
N ALA A 32 -2.98 5.47 -15.76
CA ALA A 32 -2.04 6.07 -16.72
C ALA A 32 -2.64 7.25 -17.50
N VAL A 33 -3.97 7.27 -17.72
CA VAL A 33 -4.68 8.42 -18.29
C VAL A 33 -4.96 9.49 -17.23
N ARG A 34 -5.51 9.08 -16.08
CA ARG A 34 -5.98 10.00 -15.01
C ARG A 34 -4.86 10.65 -14.20
N THR A 35 -3.64 10.13 -14.27
CA THR A 35 -2.45 10.67 -13.59
C THR A 35 -1.46 11.31 -14.56
N ARG A 36 -1.86 11.58 -15.81
CA ARG A 36 -1.06 12.39 -16.74
C ARG A 36 -0.81 13.77 -16.19
N ASP A 37 -1.84 14.37 -15.60
CA ASP A 37 -1.71 15.57 -14.80
C ASP A 37 -1.80 15.22 -13.30
N LEU A 38 -0.86 15.74 -12.53
CA LEU A 38 -0.81 15.61 -11.08
C LEU A 38 -1.01 16.98 -10.40
N ALA A 39 -1.57 17.96 -11.11
CA ALA A 39 -2.03 19.21 -10.54
C ALA A 39 -3.03 18.94 -9.40
N GLY A 40 -2.86 19.63 -8.28
CA GLY A 40 -3.69 19.44 -7.08
C GLY A 40 -3.38 18.18 -6.25
N TRP A 41 -2.47 17.31 -6.69
CA TRP A 41 -2.06 16.17 -5.86
C TRP A 41 -1.15 16.62 -4.71
N PRO A 42 -1.24 15.97 -3.53
CA PRO A 42 -0.31 16.20 -2.43
C PRO A 42 1.14 15.99 -2.90
N ARG A 43 2.02 16.94 -2.59
CA ARG A 43 3.42 16.92 -3.03
C ARG A 43 4.37 16.53 -1.90
N GLY A 44 5.44 15.87 -2.28
CA GLY A 44 6.54 15.54 -1.38
C GLY A 44 7.40 16.76 -1.07
N ASP A 45 7.93 16.78 0.14
CA ASP A 45 8.90 17.76 0.63
C ASP A 45 10.36 17.38 0.26
N GLY A 46 10.56 16.42 -0.65
CA GLY A 46 11.88 15.94 -1.05
C GLY A 46 12.50 14.85 -0.17
N HIS A 47 11.79 14.31 0.83
CA HIS A 47 12.34 13.21 1.64
C HIS A 47 12.49 11.90 0.85
N PRO A 48 13.38 10.99 1.30
CA PRO A 48 13.57 9.70 0.65
C PRO A 48 12.44 8.72 0.92
N VAL A 49 12.10 7.93 -0.11
CA VAL A 49 11.11 6.84 -0.03
C VAL A 49 11.73 5.58 -0.59
N ILE A 50 11.69 4.48 0.17
CA ILE A 50 12.08 3.14 -0.32
C ILE A 50 10.83 2.37 -0.70
N VAL A 51 10.79 1.86 -1.92
CA VAL A 51 9.67 1.03 -2.42
C VAL A 51 10.09 -0.44 -2.48
N LEU A 52 9.34 -1.30 -1.79
CA LEU A 52 9.62 -2.73 -1.65
C LEU A 52 8.60 -3.58 -2.43
N PRO A 53 9.04 -4.43 -3.38
CA PRO A 53 8.16 -5.21 -4.24
C PRO A 53 7.60 -6.46 -3.55
N GLY A 54 6.49 -6.98 -4.08
CA GLY A 54 5.91 -8.25 -3.65
C GLY A 54 6.77 -9.46 -4.00
N PHE A 55 6.41 -10.63 -3.46
CA PHE A 55 7.11 -11.89 -3.74
C PHE A 55 7.08 -12.22 -5.24
N LEU A 56 8.20 -12.74 -5.77
CA LEU A 56 8.48 -12.94 -7.20
C LEU A 56 8.50 -11.68 -8.07
N ALA A 57 8.20 -10.51 -7.53
CA ALA A 57 8.19 -9.26 -8.27
C ALA A 57 9.59 -8.61 -8.27
N GLY A 58 9.91 -7.90 -9.35
CA GLY A 58 11.18 -7.20 -9.53
C GLY A 58 11.02 -5.67 -9.59
N PRO A 59 12.09 -4.92 -9.86
CA PRO A 59 12.05 -3.45 -9.92
C PRO A 59 11.02 -2.90 -10.91
N GLU A 60 10.78 -3.61 -12.01
CA GLU A 60 9.78 -3.24 -13.03
C GLU A 60 8.35 -3.19 -12.49
N SER A 61 8.02 -4.09 -11.56
CA SER A 61 6.66 -4.19 -11.00
C SER A 61 6.24 -2.98 -10.17
N THR A 62 7.21 -2.20 -9.68
CA THR A 62 6.97 -0.97 -8.90
C THR A 62 7.33 0.28 -9.69
N LEU A 63 7.71 0.15 -10.97
CA LEU A 63 8.21 1.27 -11.76
C LEU A 63 7.18 2.39 -11.89
N PHE A 64 5.91 2.04 -12.17
CA PHE A 64 4.82 3.00 -12.28
C PHE A 64 4.66 3.82 -10.99
N LEU A 65 4.58 3.14 -9.83
CA LEU A 65 4.52 3.75 -8.51
C LEU A 65 5.71 4.68 -8.25
N ARG A 66 6.94 4.18 -8.48
CA ARG A 66 8.16 4.95 -8.25
C ARG A 66 8.24 6.20 -9.12
N GLN A 67 7.84 6.11 -10.39
CA GLN A 67 7.80 7.27 -11.30
C GLN A 67 6.78 8.31 -10.84
N HIS A 68 5.59 7.89 -10.38
CA HIS A 68 4.59 8.80 -9.85
C HIS A 68 5.10 9.55 -8.61
N LEU A 69 5.70 8.83 -7.67
CA LEU A 69 6.29 9.44 -6.48
C LEU A 69 7.42 10.42 -6.83
N ARG A 70 8.27 10.12 -7.82
CA ARG A 70 9.29 11.09 -8.29
C ARG A 70 8.66 12.36 -8.86
N ARG A 71 7.59 12.25 -9.64
CA ARG A 71 6.85 13.41 -10.19
C ARG A 71 6.16 14.24 -9.11
N LEU A 72 5.81 13.61 -7.99
CA LEU A 72 5.27 14.29 -6.80
C LEU A 72 6.35 14.95 -5.94
N GLY A 73 7.64 14.73 -6.22
CA GLY A 73 8.76 15.43 -5.56
C GLY A 73 9.58 14.59 -4.57
N TYR A 74 9.33 13.28 -4.46
CA TYR A 74 10.08 12.41 -3.54
C TYR A 74 11.42 11.93 -4.11
N ARG A 75 12.38 11.62 -3.22
CA ARG A 75 13.63 10.94 -3.58
C ARG A 75 13.43 9.42 -3.51
N VAL A 76 12.98 8.85 -4.61
CA VAL A 76 12.48 7.47 -4.62
C VAL A 76 13.56 6.45 -4.98
N HIS A 77 13.76 5.50 -4.09
CA HIS A 77 14.62 4.33 -4.24
C HIS A 77 13.78 3.06 -4.39
N ASP A 78 14.29 2.08 -5.13
CA ASP A 78 13.87 0.70 -4.88
C ASP A 78 14.65 0.12 -3.69
N TRP A 79 14.29 -1.10 -3.32
CA TRP A 79 14.94 -1.85 -2.24
C TRP A 79 16.36 -2.36 -2.56
N ARG A 80 16.88 -2.17 -3.78
CA ARG A 80 18.22 -2.60 -4.24
C ARG A 80 18.56 -4.10 -4.13
N GLN A 81 17.57 -4.97 -4.00
CA GLN A 81 17.79 -6.44 -3.92
C GLN A 81 17.40 -7.20 -5.19
N GLY A 82 17.07 -6.49 -6.28
CA GLY A 82 16.61 -7.11 -7.52
C GLY A 82 15.22 -7.74 -7.37
N ARG A 83 15.07 -9.01 -7.75
CA ARG A 83 13.80 -9.74 -7.70
C ARG A 83 13.57 -10.31 -6.29
N ASN A 84 12.35 -10.22 -5.78
CA ASN A 84 12.00 -10.74 -4.47
C ASN A 84 11.85 -12.26 -4.51
N LEU A 85 12.83 -12.97 -3.95
CA LEU A 85 12.84 -14.44 -3.88
C LEU A 85 12.37 -14.99 -2.53
N GLY A 86 11.92 -14.10 -1.63
CA GLY A 86 11.45 -14.43 -0.28
C GLY A 86 12.42 -14.00 0.81
N ALA A 87 12.08 -14.35 2.06
CA ALA A 87 12.77 -13.84 3.24
C ALA A 87 13.98 -14.70 3.63
N SER A 88 15.05 -14.03 4.07
CA SER A 88 16.19 -14.65 4.74
C SER A 88 16.78 -13.69 5.78
N PRO A 89 17.52 -14.18 6.79
CA PRO A 89 18.21 -13.32 7.74
C PRO A 89 19.16 -12.32 7.05
N GLU A 90 19.89 -12.77 6.04
CA GLU A 90 20.83 -11.91 5.30
C GLU A 90 20.08 -10.84 4.49
N LEU A 91 18.87 -11.13 4.02
CA LEU A 91 18.03 -10.11 3.38
C LEU A 91 17.62 -9.04 4.40
N ALA A 92 17.23 -9.43 5.61
CA ALA A 92 16.87 -8.48 6.66
C ALA A 92 18.03 -7.53 6.98
N GLU A 93 19.24 -8.06 7.18
CA GLU A 93 20.45 -7.26 7.41
C GLU A 93 20.75 -6.29 6.26
N ARG A 94 20.62 -6.75 5.00
CA ARG A 94 20.83 -5.89 3.82
C ARG A 94 19.79 -4.78 3.74
N LEU A 95 18.53 -5.06 4.06
CA LEU A 95 17.47 -4.06 4.04
C LEU A 95 17.69 -3.00 5.13
N ASP A 96 18.13 -3.43 6.32
CA ASP A 96 18.51 -2.52 7.39
C ASP A 96 19.68 -1.62 6.99
N ALA A 97 20.70 -2.18 6.32
CA ALA A 97 21.81 -1.40 5.79
C ALA A 97 21.38 -0.39 4.72
N VAL A 98 20.45 -0.77 3.82
CA VAL A 98 19.92 0.15 2.79
C VAL A 98 19.15 1.31 3.40
N LEU A 99 18.37 1.07 4.46
CA LEU A 99 17.68 2.13 5.19
C LEU A 99 18.69 3.11 5.83
N GLY A 100 19.70 2.58 6.52
CA GLY A 100 20.76 3.39 7.12
C GLY A 100 21.52 4.24 6.10
N GLU A 101 21.93 3.65 4.97
CA GLU A 101 22.65 4.34 3.89
C GLU A 101 21.81 5.49 3.30
N ILE A 102 20.52 5.25 3.05
CA ILE A 102 19.63 6.27 2.47
C ILE A 102 19.37 7.38 3.50
N HIS A 103 19.15 7.02 4.76
CA HIS A 103 19.02 8.01 5.84
C HIS A 103 20.27 8.89 5.94
N GLU A 104 21.46 8.30 5.98
CA GLU A 104 22.74 9.02 6.06
C GLU A 104 22.96 9.94 4.85
N ARG A 105 22.69 9.44 3.64
CA ARG A 105 22.86 10.19 2.39
C ARG A 105 22.02 11.47 2.35
N TYR A 106 20.78 11.42 2.84
CA TYR A 106 19.85 12.54 2.75
C TYR A 106 19.76 13.37 4.04
N GLY A 107 20.25 12.84 5.17
CA GLY A 107 20.08 13.46 6.49
C GLY A 107 18.61 13.61 6.90
N ARG A 108 17.74 12.72 6.41
CA ARG A 108 16.28 12.76 6.63
C ARG A 108 15.73 11.37 6.89
N ARG A 109 14.69 11.27 7.73
CA ARG A 109 13.94 10.04 7.91
C ARG A 109 13.31 9.57 6.60
N VAL A 110 13.27 8.26 6.42
CA VAL A 110 12.88 7.58 5.18
C VAL A 110 11.46 7.02 5.33
N SER A 111 10.60 7.28 4.35
CA SER A 111 9.29 6.60 4.30
C SER A 111 9.42 5.25 3.59
N LEU A 112 8.79 4.22 4.13
CA LEU A 112 8.85 2.86 3.61
C LEU A 112 7.49 2.49 2.99
N LEU A 113 7.50 2.16 1.70
CA LEU A 113 6.30 1.78 0.95
C LEU A 113 6.44 0.35 0.45
N GLY A 114 5.73 -0.58 1.06
CA GLY A 114 5.85 -1.99 0.73
C GLY A 114 4.57 -2.58 0.16
N TRP A 115 4.69 -3.31 -0.94
CA TRP A 115 3.58 -4.03 -1.57
C TRP A 115 3.69 -5.52 -1.28
N SER A 116 2.57 -6.14 -0.87
CA SER A 116 2.50 -7.57 -0.59
C SER A 116 3.60 -7.97 0.41
N ALA A 117 4.40 -9.00 0.14
CA ALA A 117 5.56 -9.39 0.97
C ALA A 117 6.53 -8.23 1.26
N GLY A 118 6.69 -7.27 0.36
CA GLY A 118 7.54 -6.08 0.57
C GLY A 118 7.07 -5.21 1.74
N GLY A 119 5.77 -5.20 2.06
CA GLY A 119 5.26 -4.49 3.24
C GLY A 119 5.51 -5.20 4.56
N VAL A 120 5.72 -6.53 4.55
CA VAL A 120 6.25 -7.22 5.73
C VAL A 120 7.67 -6.74 6.01
N TYR A 121 8.52 -6.69 4.98
CA TYR A 121 9.89 -6.19 5.13
C TYR A 121 9.93 -4.71 5.55
N ALA A 122 9.08 -3.86 4.98
CA ALA A 122 8.96 -2.46 5.36
C ALA A 122 8.67 -2.30 6.86
N ARG A 123 7.79 -3.14 7.41
CA ARG A 123 7.43 -3.12 8.83
C ARG A 123 8.59 -3.59 9.71
N GLU A 124 9.31 -4.64 9.31
CA GLU A 124 10.46 -5.13 10.07
C GLU A 124 11.63 -4.13 10.07
N MET A 125 11.91 -3.49 8.92
CA MET A 125 12.89 -2.38 8.84
C MET A 125 12.51 -1.24 9.80
N ALA A 126 11.24 -0.84 9.80
CA ALA A 126 10.75 0.23 10.69
C ALA A 126 10.82 -0.15 12.18
N ARG A 127 10.65 -1.43 12.50
CA ARG A 127 10.76 -1.95 13.86
C ARG A 127 12.21 -2.01 14.33
N SER A 128 13.12 -2.38 13.43
CA SER A 128 14.56 -2.43 13.70
C SER A 128 15.15 -1.01 13.87
N GLN A 129 14.71 -0.06 13.03
CA GLN A 129 15.29 1.28 12.97
C GLN A 129 14.20 2.38 12.93
N PRO A 130 13.40 2.53 14.00
CA PRO A 130 12.33 3.53 14.06
C PRO A 130 12.86 4.96 13.95
N GLN A 131 14.06 5.23 14.46
CA GLN A 131 14.71 6.54 14.41
C GLN A 131 15.03 7.02 12.98
N TYR A 132 15.21 6.11 12.03
CA TYR A 132 15.46 6.43 10.62
C TYR A 132 14.18 6.38 9.78
N THR A 133 13.06 5.94 10.34
CA THR A 133 11.82 5.72 9.61
C THR A 133 10.85 6.86 9.84
N ARG A 134 10.38 7.48 8.75
CA ARG A 134 9.39 8.57 8.80
C ARG A 134 7.97 8.03 8.94
N SER A 135 7.63 7.06 8.09
CA SER A 135 6.32 6.42 8.07
C SER A 135 6.40 5.10 7.31
N VAL A 136 5.41 4.23 7.52
CA VAL A 136 5.23 2.98 6.78
C VAL A 136 3.87 2.98 6.09
N VAL A 137 3.86 2.69 4.79
CA VAL A 137 2.63 2.44 4.03
C VAL A 137 2.70 1.04 3.45
N THR A 138 1.74 0.19 3.78
CA THR A 138 1.67 -1.19 3.26
C THR A 138 0.51 -1.35 2.29
N LEU A 139 0.73 -2.04 1.18
CA LEU A 139 -0.28 -2.29 0.15
C LEU A 139 -0.58 -3.79 0.05
N GLY A 140 -1.74 -4.23 0.54
CA GLY A 140 -2.15 -5.65 0.48
C GLY A 140 -1.15 -6.61 1.13
N SER A 141 -0.51 -6.19 2.23
CA SER A 141 0.60 -6.92 2.84
C SER A 141 0.14 -7.89 3.95
N PRO A 142 0.41 -9.20 3.85
CA PRO A 142 -0.06 -10.19 4.83
C PRO A 142 0.87 -10.29 6.05
N PHE A 143 0.83 -9.29 6.94
CA PHE A 143 1.62 -9.30 8.18
C PHE A 143 0.88 -9.86 9.39
N ARG A 144 -0.42 -10.17 9.27
CA ARG A 144 -1.23 -10.84 10.30
C ARG A 144 -1.75 -12.20 9.87
N HIS A 145 -2.24 -12.93 10.87
CA HIS A 145 -2.83 -14.25 10.75
C HIS A 145 -1.89 -15.28 10.10
N HIS A 146 -2.44 -16.45 9.77
CA HIS A 146 -1.67 -17.58 9.31
C HIS A 146 -1.07 -17.31 7.90
N PRO A 147 0.23 -17.58 7.69
CA PRO A 147 0.92 -17.33 6.41
C PRO A 147 0.31 -18.04 5.19
N ALA A 148 -0.45 -19.12 5.41
CA ALA A 148 -1.14 -19.84 4.34
C ALA A 148 -2.37 -19.12 3.76
N ALA A 149 -2.78 -18.00 4.33
CA ALA A 149 -3.89 -17.18 3.84
C ALA A 149 -3.57 -16.37 2.57
N THR A 150 -2.70 -16.92 1.70
CA THR A 150 -2.38 -16.36 0.40
C THR A 150 -2.17 -17.46 -0.64
N ARG A 151 -2.53 -17.15 -1.89
CA ARG A 151 -2.27 -18.01 -3.05
C ARG A 151 -0.79 -18.17 -3.37
N ALA A 152 0.06 -17.25 -2.89
CA ALA A 152 1.50 -17.33 -3.06
C ALA A 152 2.17 -18.35 -2.13
N TRP A 153 1.45 -18.89 -1.12
CA TRP A 153 2.04 -19.66 -0.03
C TRP A 153 2.76 -20.92 -0.49
N ALA A 154 2.15 -21.68 -1.39
CA ALA A 154 2.76 -22.92 -1.90
C ALA A 154 4.12 -22.64 -2.57
N MET A 155 4.19 -21.62 -3.41
CA MET A 155 5.43 -21.20 -4.07
C MET A 155 6.45 -20.64 -3.07
N TYR A 156 5.98 -19.83 -2.12
CA TYR A 156 6.81 -19.26 -1.06
C TYR A 156 7.52 -20.36 -0.26
N ARG A 157 6.79 -21.40 0.13
CA ARG A 157 7.34 -22.55 0.86
C ARG A 157 8.41 -23.29 0.08
N VAL A 158 8.20 -23.51 -1.21
CA VAL A 158 9.18 -24.18 -2.07
C VAL A 158 10.49 -23.39 -2.14
N MET A 159 10.39 -22.07 -2.31
CA MET A 159 11.57 -21.22 -2.49
C MET A 159 12.28 -20.87 -1.17
N ASN A 160 11.58 -20.91 -0.04
CA ASN A 160 12.09 -20.48 1.26
C ASN A 160 12.15 -21.61 2.29
N ARG A 161 12.14 -22.88 1.83
CA ARG A 161 12.00 -24.07 2.69
C ARG A 161 12.97 -24.12 3.89
N HIS A 162 14.19 -23.62 3.73
CA HIS A 162 15.21 -23.63 4.79
C HIS A 162 15.03 -22.52 5.83
N ASN A 163 14.18 -21.52 5.54
CA ASN A 163 13.95 -20.37 6.42
C ASN A 163 12.56 -20.41 7.08
N LEU A 164 11.69 -21.35 6.70
CA LEU A 164 10.30 -21.38 7.17
C LEU A 164 10.19 -21.56 8.69
N ASP A 165 10.96 -22.49 9.25
CA ASP A 165 10.87 -22.84 10.68
C ASP A 165 11.36 -21.71 11.59
N LEU A 166 12.22 -20.83 11.07
CA LEU A 166 12.70 -19.64 11.78
C LEU A 166 11.72 -18.47 11.66
N MET A 167 11.11 -18.29 10.48
CA MET A 167 10.33 -17.10 10.14
C MET A 167 8.84 -17.18 10.52
N PHE A 168 8.32 -18.39 10.78
CA PHE A 168 6.90 -18.61 11.04
C PHE A 168 6.63 -19.35 12.36
N THR A 169 7.49 -19.18 13.36
CA THR A 169 7.15 -19.53 14.74
C THR A 169 5.99 -18.67 15.23
N ASP A 170 5.19 -19.16 16.18
CA ASP A 170 4.08 -18.38 16.75
C ASP A 170 4.53 -17.04 17.33
N GLU A 171 5.73 -17.01 17.93
CA GLU A 171 6.35 -15.79 18.44
C GLU A 171 6.71 -14.81 17.33
N ALA A 172 7.32 -15.27 16.23
CA ALA A 172 7.64 -14.44 15.08
C ALA A 172 6.37 -13.90 14.41
N LEU A 173 5.33 -14.73 14.28
CA LEU A 173 4.02 -14.33 13.76
C LEU A 173 3.38 -13.25 14.64
N ALA A 174 3.42 -13.43 15.97
CA ALA A 174 2.87 -12.48 16.93
C ALA A 174 3.65 -11.15 16.90
N LEU A 175 4.98 -11.19 16.84
CA LEU A 175 5.83 -10.00 16.76
C LEU A 175 5.55 -9.18 15.49
N ARG A 176 5.47 -9.85 14.34
CA ARG A 176 5.18 -9.25 13.03
C ARG A 176 3.83 -8.51 13.00
N ALA A 177 2.84 -9.04 13.70
CA ALA A 177 1.51 -8.45 13.83
C ALA A 177 1.47 -7.20 14.73
N ARG A 178 2.41 -7.03 15.66
CA ARG A 178 2.40 -5.91 16.61
C ARG A 178 2.40 -4.56 15.89
N PRO A 179 1.70 -3.55 16.42
CA PRO A 179 1.82 -2.17 15.94
C PRO A 179 3.28 -1.68 15.88
N LEU A 180 3.53 -0.71 15.02
CA LEU A 180 4.81 -0.02 14.94
C LEU A 180 4.79 1.24 15.80
N GLU A 181 5.97 1.70 16.20
CA GLU A 181 6.10 2.96 16.92
C GLU A 181 5.98 4.17 15.99
N VAL A 182 6.19 4.00 14.69
CA VAL A 182 6.10 5.05 13.67
C VAL A 182 4.71 5.11 13.01
N PRO A 183 4.32 6.25 12.42
CA PRO A 183 3.09 6.36 11.63
C PRO A 183 2.96 5.24 10.60
N THR A 184 1.82 4.54 10.61
CA THR A 184 1.58 3.36 9.78
C THR A 184 0.20 3.40 9.14
N THR A 185 0.17 3.30 7.81
CA THR A 185 -1.08 3.17 7.04
C THR A 185 -1.10 1.82 6.35
N SER A 186 -2.07 0.99 6.70
CA SER A 186 -2.30 -0.30 6.05
C SER A 186 -3.44 -0.20 5.04
N ILE A 187 -3.08 -0.22 3.75
CA ILE A 187 -4.03 -0.19 2.64
C ILE A 187 -4.37 -1.62 2.25
N TYR A 188 -5.66 -1.94 2.23
CA TYR A 188 -6.18 -3.28 1.90
C TYR A 188 -7.41 -3.17 0.99
N SER A 189 -7.81 -4.30 0.40
CA SER A 189 -8.96 -4.39 -0.50
C SER A 189 -9.64 -5.71 -0.29
N ARG A 190 -10.96 -5.69 -0.09
CA ARG A 190 -11.76 -6.92 -0.02
C ARG A 190 -11.85 -7.66 -1.38
N THR A 191 -11.45 -7.00 -2.47
CA THR A 191 -11.39 -7.61 -3.80
C THR A 191 -10.00 -8.13 -4.20
N ASP A 192 -9.07 -8.15 -3.24
CA ASP A 192 -7.76 -8.77 -3.39
C ASP A 192 -7.92 -10.28 -3.69
N GLY A 193 -7.43 -10.70 -4.87
CA GLY A 193 -7.54 -12.07 -5.35
C GLY A 193 -6.38 -12.98 -4.91
N ILE A 194 -5.38 -12.47 -4.19
CA ILE A 194 -4.14 -13.19 -3.88
C ILE A 194 -3.94 -13.36 -2.38
N VAL A 195 -4.24 -12.34 -1.58
CA VAL A 195 -4.06 -12.30 -0.13
C VAL A 195 -5.42 -12.08 0.53
N ALA A 196 -5.72 -12.85 1.58
CA ALA A 196 -6.90 -12.61 2.40
C ALA A 196 -6.78 -11.24 3.08
N TRP A 197 -7.73 -10.34 2.83
CA TRP A 197 -7.63 -8.93 3.21
C TRP A 197 -7.50 -8.75 4.72
N GLU A 198 -8.05 -9.67 5.52
CA GLU A 198 -7.95 -9.72 6.98
C GLU A 198 -6.48 -9.77 7.44
N CYS A 199 -5.61 -10.44 6.68
CA CYS A 199 -4.15 -10.50 6.94
C CYS A 199 -3.44 -9.15 6.80
N CYS A 200 -4.09 -8.17 6.17
CA CYS A 200 -3.54 -6.86 5.88
C CYS A 200 -4.02 -5.78 6.87
N VAL A 201 -4.94 -6.11 7.78
CA VAL A 201 -5.57 -5.14 8.69
C VAL A 201 -4.78 -5.05 9.99
N ALA A 202 -4.04 -3.97 10.20
CA ALA A 202 -3.29 -3.72 11.42
C ALA A 202 -4.18 -3.63 12.67
N ASP A 203 -3.65 -4.07 13.81
CA ASP A 203 -4.29 -3.83 15.09
C ASP A 203 -4.36 -2.34 15.41
N PRO A 204 -5.44 -1.86 16.06
CA PRO A 204 -5.58 -0.46 16.44
C PRO A 204 -4.40 0.02 17.30
N ALA A 205 -3.83 1.17 16.94
CA ALA A 205 -2.81 1.86 17.72
C ALA A 205 -2.85 3.37 17.42
N PRO A 206 -2.27 4.23 18.28
CA PRO A 206 -2.45 5.69 18.19
C PRO A 206 -2.09 6.33 16.84
N ARG A 207 -1.08 5.79 16.13
CA ARG A 207 -0.62 6.28 14.82
C ARG A 207 -0.72 5.20 13.74
N THR A 208 -1.73 4.34 13.86
CA THR A 208 -1.97 3.25 12.92
C THR A 208 -3.38 3.31 12.40
N GLU A 209 -3.53 3.24 11.09
CA GLU A 209 -4.83 3.24 10.41
C GLU A 209 -4.92 2.12 9.38
N ASN A 210 -6.15 1.74 9.06
CA ASN A 210 -6.46 0.78 8.01
C ASN A 210 -7.37 1.47 6.99
N VAL A 211 -6.95 1.51 5.73
CA VAL A 211 -7.71 2.17 4.65
C VAL A 211 -8.10 1.12 3.62
N GLU A 212 -9.41 0.94 3.43
CA GLU A 212 -9.94 0.08 2.38
C GLU A 212 -9.94 0.82 1.04
N VAL A 213 -9.55 0.13 -0.03
CA VAL A 213 -9.61 0.62 -1.41
C VAL A 213 -10.27 -0.40 -2.33
N SER A 214 -10.73 0.05 -3.48
CA SER A 214 -11.25 -0.82 -4.55
C SER A 214 -10.14 -1.18 -5.55
N SER A 215 -9.23 -2.07 -5.16
CA SER A 215 -8.07 -2.50 -5.97
C SER A 215 -7.95 -4.01 -6.07
N THR A 216 -7.46 -4.54 -7.18
CA THR A 216 -6.90 -5.91 -7.16
C THR A 216 -5.54 -5.94 -6.44
N HIS A 217 -5.03 -7.13 -6.14
CA HIS A 217 -3.71 -7.30 -5.53
C HIS A 217 -2.57 -6.78 -6.41
N LEU A 218 -2.61 -7.12 -7.70
CA LEU A 218 -1.65 -6.64 -8.69
C LEU A 218 -1.87 -5.16 -9.02
N GLY A 219 -3.07 -4.66 -8.73
CA GLY A 219 -3.51 -3.28 -8.90
C GLY A 219 -2.86 -2.27 -7.97
N TYR A 220 -2.49 -2.65 -6.74
CA TYR A 220 -2.12 -1.66 -5.71
C TYR A 220 -1.00 -0.71 -6.13
N GLY A 221 -0.04 -1.17 -6.93
CA GLY A 221 1.08 -0.33 -7.39
C GLY A 221 0.68 0.79 -8.36
N HIS A 222 -0.53 0.75 -8.91
CA HIS A 222 -0.97 1.68 -9.94
C HIS A 222 -2.45 2.04 -9.90
N GLN A 223 -3.27 1.46 -9.03
CA GLN A 223 -4.69 1.83 -8.89
C GLN A 223 -4.78 3.28 -8.36
N LEU A 224 -5.69 4.08 -8.94
CA LEU A 224 -5.76 5.52 -8.70
C LEU A 224 -6.05 5.95 -7.26
N GLU A 225 -7.07 5.37 -6.62
CA GLU A 225 -7.40 5.58 -5.21
C GLU A 225 -6.20 5.23 -4.30
N THR A 226 -5.55 4.10 -4.56
CA THR A 226 -4.33 3.70 -3.84
C THR A 226 -3.23 4.75 -4.01
N LEU A 227 -2.99 5.23 -5.23
CA LEU A 227 -1.98 6.27 -5.49
C LEU A 227 -2.31 7.59 -4.78
N ARG A 228 -3.59 7.98 -4.72
CA ARG A 228 -4.04 9.19 -4.02
C ARG A 228 -3.80 9.09 -2.52
N ILE A 229 -4.15 7.97 -1.92
CA ILE A 229 -3.92 7.72 -0.50
C ILE A 229 -2.42 7.70 -0.22
N VAL A 230 -1.62 7.00 -1.02
CA VAL A 230 -0.15 6.99 -0.87
C VAL A 230 0.42 8.40 -0.96
N ALA A 231 -0.01 9.20 -1.94
CA ALA A 231 0.44 10.59 -2.09
C ALA A 231 0.10 11.44 -0.86
N ASP A 232 -1.13 11.31 -0.33
CA ASP A 232 -1.56 12.02 0.87
C ASP A 232 -0.74 11.61 2.10
N ARG A 233 -0.64 10.31 2.37
CA ARG A 233 0.10 9.79 3.53
C ARG A 233 1.56 10.21 3.51
N LEU A 234 2.20 10.12 2.36
CA LEU A 234 3.58 10.55 2.20
C LEU A 234 3.73 12.09 2.24
N ALA A 235 2.68 12.88 2.05
CA ALA A 235 2.78 14.34 2.13
C ALA A 235 2.70 14.87 3.57
N GLN A 236 2.31 14.03 4.55
CA GLN A 236 2.20 14.47 5.93
C GLN A 236 3.56 14.90 6.51
N PRO A 237 3.65 16.06 7.18
CA PRO A 237 4.87 16.47 7.88
C PRO A 237 5.23 15.49 9.00
N GLU A 238 6.51 15.45 9.34
CA GLU A 238 6.98 14.69 10.51
C GLU A 238 6.27 15.20 11.78
N ASP A 239 5.90 14.28 12.66
CA ASP A 239 5.20 14.54 13.93
C ASP A 239 3.81 15.21 13.82
N ALA A 240 3.28 15.40 12.61
CA ALA A 240 1.96 15.96 12.34
C ALA A 240 1.01 14.90 11.74
N TRP A 241 1.16 13.63 12.13
CA TRP A 241 0.34 12.56 11.58
C TRP A 241 -1.14 12.77 11.86
N GLN A 242 -1.96 12.58 10.83
CA GLN A 242 -3.41 12.59 10.91
C GLN A 242 -3.99 11.38 10.17
N PRO A 243 -5.08 10.78 10.67
CA PRO A 243 -5.74 9.69 9.98
C PRO A 243 -6.34 10.17 8.64
N TRP A 244 -6.45 9.25 7.69
CA TRP A 244 -7.11 9.49 6.43
C TRP A 244 -8.56 9.92 6.62
N SER A 245 -8.91 11.02 5.97
CA SER A 245 -10.27 11.39 5.68
C SER A 245 -10.45 11.34 4.17
N ALA A 246 -11.46 10.60 3.69
CA ALA A 246 -11.84 10.70 2.29
C ALA A 246 -12.25 12.16 2.00
N PRO A 247 -11.87 12.72 0.84
CA PRO A 247 -12.40 14.02 0.44
C PRO A 247 -13.93 13.96 0.50
N ALA A 248 -14.57 14.97 1.10
CA ALA A 248 -16.02 15.08 1.05
C ALA A 248 -16.43 14.98 -0.43
N GLU A 249 -17.34 14.06 -0.75
CA GLU A 249 -17.88 13.96 -2.11
C GLU A 249 -18.40 15.35 -2.48
N GLU A 250 -17.79 15.99 -3.49
CA GLU A 250 -18.40 17.17 -4.08
C GLU A 250 -19.77 16.71 -4.58
N PRO A 251 -20.89 17.32 -4.14
CA PRO A 251 -22.20 16.92 -4.62
C PRO A 251 -22.17 17.01 -6.14
N GLU A 252 -22.56 15.92 -6.80
CA GLU A 252 -22.71 15.86 -8.25
C GLU A 252 -23.39 17.15 -8.70
N ARG A 253 -22.70 17.96 -9.52
CA ARG A 253 -23.35 19.05 -10.22
C ARG A 253 -24.45 18.41 -11.08
N SER A 254 -25.67 18.45 -10.56
CA SER A 254 -26.88 18.06 -11.26
C SER A 254 -26.88 18.78 -12.61
N ALA A 255 -26.66 18.02 -13.67
CA ALA A 255 -26.86 18.47 -15.02
C ALA A 255 -28.37 18.46 -15.30
N ALA A 256 -29.06 19.54 -14.94
CA ALA A 256 -30.37 19.90 -15.46
C ALA A 256 -30.73 21.35 -15.07
N GLU A 257 -30.05 22.34 -15.67
CA GLU A 257 -30.76 23.60 -15.97
C GLU A 257 -31.44 23.38 -17.33
N GLU A 258 -32.74 23.09 -17.30
CA GLU A 258 -33.60 23.22 -18.48
C GLU A 258 -33.61 24.69 -18.92
N PRO A 259 -33.45 24.99 -20.22
CA PRO A 259 -33.59 26.35 -20.71
C PRO A 259 -35.05 26.79 -20.63
N ASP A 260 -35.23 27.96 -20.01
CA ASP A 260 -36.45 28.72 -19.83
C ASP A 260 -37.29 28.81 -21.13
N ALA A 261 -38.56 28.42 -21.06
CA ALA A 261 -39.48 28.48 -22.19
C ALA A 261 -39.91 29.94 -22.44
N PRO A 262 -39.95 30.42 -23.70
CA PRO A 262 -40.30 31.82 -23.97
C PRO A 262 -41.79 32.08 -23.69
N SER A 263 -42.04 33.11 -22.88
CA SER A 263 -43.39 33.58 -22.56
C SER A 263 -44.14 34.02 -23.81
N ALA A 264 -45.26 33.38 -24.12
CA ALA A 264 -46.21 33.88 -25.10
C ALA A 264 -47.06 35.01 -24.47
N ARG A 265 -46.78 36.26 -24.85
CA ARG A 265 -47.74 37.36 -24.74
C ARG A 265 -47.78 38.15 -26.05
N GLY A 266 -48.96 38.15 -26.65
CA GLY A 266 -49.51 39.31 -27.36
C GLY A 266 -49.47 39.26 -28.88
N ARG A 267 -50.58 38.84 -29.50
CA ARG A 267 -51.11 39.53 -30.68
C ARG A 267 -52.64 39.61 -30.61
N ALA A 268 -53.10 40.77 -31.04
CA ALA A 268 -54.45 41.29 -31.02
C ALA A 268 -55.42 40.54 -31.95
N GLY A 269 -56.71 40.64 -31.64
CA GLY A 269 -57.84 40.14 -32.40
C GLY A 269 -59.08 40.09 -31.53
#